data_AF-A0A937QNF1-F1
#
_entry.id   AF-A0A937QNF1-F1
#
_cell.length_a   1.000
_cell.length_b   1.000
_cell.length_c   1.000
_cell.angle_alpha   90.00
_cell.angle_beta   90.00
_cell.angle_gamma   90.00
#
_symmetry.space_group_name_H-M   'P 1'
#
loop_
_entity.id
_entity.type
_entity.pdbx_description
1 polymer ?
#
loop_
_entity_poly.entity_id
_entity_poly.type
_entity_poly.pdbx_seq_one_letter_code
_entity_poly.pdbx_strand_id
1 'polypeptide(L)' 'MKAIKGISDIERAQVLNYLKSSGLNLGLLLNFGCTSLEIKRMMNSNP' A
#
# COMPACT_ATOMS: atom_id res chain seq x y z
N MET A 1 -13.44 1.24 0.24
CA MET A 1 -12.61 2.41 -0.15
C MET A 1 -12.36 3.22 1.12
N LYS A 2 -11.13 3.29 1.63
CA LYS A 2 -10.80 4.06 2.84
C LYS A 2 -10.27 5.43 2.41
N ALA A 3 -10.94 6.50 2.86
CA ALA A 3 -10.45 7.86 2.75
C ALA A 3 -9.71 8.19 4.04
N ILE A 4 -8.38 8.11 4.00
CA ILE A 4 -7.51 8.45 5.13
C ILE A 4 -6.76 9.74 4.82
N LYS A 5 -6.42 10.49 5.87
CA LYS A 5 -5.77 11.81 5.80
C LYS A 5 -4.38 11.78 5.13
N GLY A 6 -3.82 10.59 4.91
CA GLY A 6 -2.54 10.34 4.25
C GLY A 6 -2.10 8.88 4.44
N ILE A 7 -1.18 8.40 3.60
CA ILE A 7 -0.60 7.06 3.74
C ILE A 7 0.42 7.02 4.90
N SER A 8 0.13 6.25 5.95
CA SER A 8 1.03 6.00 7.08
C SER A 8 1.76 4.66 6.95
N ASP A 9 2.59 4.31 7.94
CA ASP A 9 3.31 3.04 7.99
C ASP A 9 2.38 1.84 8.22
N ILE A 10 1.19 2.07 8.80
CA ILE A 10 0.20 1.01 9.03
C ILE A 10 -0.33 0.48 7.69
N GLU A 11 -0.72 1.37 6.77
CA GLU A 11 -1.21 0.96 5.45
C GLU A 11 -0.11 0.29 4.62
N ARG A 12 1.13 0.74 4.76
CA ARG A 12 2.29 0.09 4.12
C ARG A 12 2.50 -1.32 4.64
N ALA A 13 2.45 -1.51 5.96
CA ALA A 13 2.60 -2.82 6.59
C ALA A 13 1.49 -3.79 6.15
N GLN A 14 0.26 -3.30 6.00
CA GLN A 14 -0.85 -4.11 5.48
C GLN A 14 -0.58 -4.58 4.05
N VAL A 15 -0.18 -3.67 3.15
CA VAL A 15 0.14 -4.04 1.76
C VAL A 15 1.29 -5.05 1.71
N LEU A 16 2.35 -4.85 2.51
CA LEU A 16 3.46 -5.81 2.57
C LEU A 16 3.02 -7.18 3.07
N ASN A 17 2.12 -7.25 4.05
CA ASN A 17 1.57 -8.53 4.52
C ASN A 17 0.75 -9.22 3.43
N TYR A 18 -0.06 -8.48 2.67
CA TYR A 18 -0.81 -9.04 1.55
C TYR A 18 0.10 -9.52 0.43
N LEU A 19 1.16 -8.78 0.10
CA LEU A 19 2.16 -9.20 -0.87
C LEU A 19 2.82 -10.52 -0.44
N LYS A 20 3.22 -10.65 0.83
CA LYS A 20 3.76 -11.89 1.38
C LYS A 20 2.77 -13.05 1.32
N SER A 21 1.52 -12.85 1.75
CA SER A 21 0.52 -13.93 1.79
C SER A 21 0.02 -14.35 0.41
N SER A 22 0.07 -13.45 -0.58
CA SER A 22 -0.33 -13.73 -1.96
C SER A 22 0.81 -14.26 -2.84
N GLY A 23 2.06 -14.25 -2.34
CA GLY A 23 3.24 -14.58 -3.14
C GLY A 23 3.55 -13.57 -4.24
N LEU A 24 2.98 -12.35 -4.15
CA LEU A 24 3.20 -11.28 -5.11
C LEU A 24 4.35 -10.37 -4.66
N ASN A 25 5.17 -9.94 -5.61
CA ASN A 25 6.35 -9.11 -5.31
C ASN A 25 6.08 -7.60 -5.41
N LEU A 26 4.96 -7.21 -6.00
CA LEU A 26 4.64 -5.82 -6.32
C LEU A 26 3.18 -5.51 -6.01
N GLY A 27 2.95 -4.38 -5.35
CA GLY A 27 1.62 -3.84 -5.07
C GLY A 27 1.56 -2.33 -5.25
N LEU A 28 0.36 -1.82 -5.50
CA LEU A 28 0.07 -0.39 -5.55
C LEU A 28 -0.85 -0.01 -4.38
N LEU A 29 -0.43 0.97 -3.61
CA LEU A 29 -1.24 1.60 -2.57
C LEU A 29 -1.77 2.93 -3.11
N LEU A 30 -3.09 3.01 -3.22
CA LEU A 30 -3.82 4.18 -3.74
C LEU A 30 -4.58 4.84 -2.59
N ASN A 31 -4.34 6.12 -2.34
CA ASN A 31 -5.08 6.90 -1.36
C ASN A 31 -5.93 7.97 -2.06
N PHE A 32 -7.25 7.84 -1.89
CA PHE A 32 -8.25 8.76 -2.43
C PHE A 32 -8.80 9.72 -1.36
N GLY A 33 -8.26 9.69 -0.15
CA GLY A 33 -8.72 10.52 0.98
C GLY A 33 -8.07 11.90 1.07
N CYS A 34 -7.15 12.22 0.17
CA CYS A 34 -6.48 13.52 0.08
C CYS A 34 -7.09 14.38 -1.04
N THR A 35 -6.69 15.65 -1.12
CA THR A 35 -7.10 16.59 -2.19
C THR A 35 -6.65 16.14 -3.59
N SER A 36 -5.70 15.21 -3.66
CA SER A 36 -5.24 14.55 -4.87
C SER A 36 -5.02 13.06 -4.62
N LEU A 37 -5.03 12.26 -5.69
CA LEU A 37 -4.72 10.84 -5.62
C LEU A 37 -3.25 10.65 -5.25
N GLU A 38 -2.99 9.99 -4.12
CA GLU A 38 -1.63 9.56 -3.78
C GLU A 38 -1.42 8.10 -4.23
N ILE A 39 -0.28 7.85 -4.87
CA ILE A 39 0.09 6.52 -5.38
C ILE A 39 1.44 6.14 -4.77
N LYS A 40 1.52 4.97 -4.15
CA LYS A 40 2.80 4.38 -3.70
C LYS A 40 2.99 2.98 -4.25
N ARG A 41 4.18 2.76 -4.82
CA ARG A 41 4.63 1.45 -5.27
C ARG A 41 5.29 0.71 -4.10
N MET A 42 4.76 -0.47 -3.78
CA MET A 42 5.23 -1.31 -2.70
C MET A 42 5.88 -2.56 -3.29
N MET A 43 7.07 -2.91 -2.81
CA MET A 43 7.79 -4.11 -3.24
C MET A 43 8.04 -5.01 -2.03
N ASN A 44 7.79 -6.31 -2.19
CA ASN A 44 8.27 -7.30 -1.24
C ASN A 44 9.73 -7.58 -1.56
N SER A 45 10.65 -7.14 -0.71
CA SER A 45 12.11 -7.27 -0.92
C SER A 45 12.66 -8.65 -0.55
N ASN A 46 11.83 -9.55 -0.01
CA ASN A 46 12.22 -10.92 0.26
C ASN A 46 11.80 -11.82 -0.90
N PRO A 47 12.74 -12.37 -1.70
CA PRO A 47 12.46 -13.44 -2.65
C PRO A 47 12.04 -14.74 -1.96
#